data_AF-B4VN23-F1
#
_entry.id   AF-B4VN23-F1
#
_cell.length_a   1.000
_cell.length_b   1.000
_cell.length_c   1.000
_cell.angle_alpha   90.00
_cell.angle_beta   90.00
_cell.angle_gamma   90.00
#
_symmetry.space_group_name_H-M   'P 1'
#
loop_
_entity.id
_entity.type
_entity.pdbx_description
1 polymer ?
#
loop_
_entity_poly.entity_id
_entity_poly.type
_entity_poly.pdbx_seq_one_letter_code
_entity_poly.pdbx_strand_id
1 'polypeptide(L)'
;MNSDFGQAASVKLTVKGTDAIYLAGRNDVVIPPVNQPFSVLGRHSGNTPEELQESFPKFIAVSSGQKFTFHAAGCVDYFNGFGCPSRGYSPDGNGDSGSNLSNLAGISGYIGPEGSFVGVFLTDNNPASSLPPSTLNFTPASLGINFLSLSPEIGQVFFIGNGVTNDNTPQVFIAPPGATRLFLGIADGGSLGAFDGAPGAYDDNDGEFIVDINSVPEPLTILAPLTILKLLIIFGFATVLGFGLLLKLEQTRSKNKF
;
A
#
# COMPACT_ATOMS: atom_id res chain seq x y z
N MET A 1 18.68 -28.98 3.48
CA MET A 1 19.08 -27.55 3.50
C MET A 1 17.81 -26.73 3.38
N ASN A 2 17.67 -25.74 4.26
CA ASN A 2 16.41 -25.24 4.82
C ASN A 2 15.36 -24.80 3.79
N SER A 3 14.12 -25.28 4.00
CA SER A 3 12.90 -24.67 3.49
C SER A 3 12.67 -23.37 4.25
N ASP A 4 12.85 -22.25 3.55
CA ASP A 4 12.54 -20.91 4.07
C ASP A 4 11.01 -20.78 4.15
N PHE A 5 10.46 -20.90 5.35
CA PHE A 5 9.05 -20.64 5.60
C PHE A 5 8.84 -19.13 5.49
N GLY A 6 7.95 -18.70 4.59
CA GLY A 6 7.70 -17.29 4.25
C GLY A 6 7.46 -16.40 5.46
N GLN A 7 8.56 -15.87 6.00
CA GLN A 7 8.54 -14.92 7.09
C GLN A 7 8.04 -13.58 6.54
N ALA A 8 7.06 -12.98 7.22
CA ALA A 8 6.65 -11.62 6.95
C ALA A 8 7.89 -10.72 7.01
N ALA A 9 8.28 -10.12 5.87
CA ALA A 9 9.34 -9.14 5.84
C ALA A 9 8.82 -7.86 6.48
N SER A 10 9.51 -7.40 7.52
CA SER A 10 9.20 -6.14 8.22
C SER A 10 10.31 -5.12 7.97
N VAL A 11 9.93 -3.89 7.62
CA VAL A 11 10.85 -2.77 7.41
C VAL A 11 10.46 -1.65 8.35
N LYS A 12 11.43 -1.14 9.13
CA LYS A 12 11.24 0.05 9.97
C LYS A 12 11.79 1.28 9.26
N LEU A 13 11.00 2.35 9.20
CA LEU A 13 11.39 3.65 8.66
C LEU A 13 11.01 4.79 9.61
N THR A 14 11.79 5.87 9.56
CA THR A 14 11.43 7.17 10.14
C THR A 14 10.94 8.08 9.02
N VAL A 15 9.73 8.62 9.19
CA VAL A 15 9.10 9.61 8.30
C VAL A 15 9.05 10.94 9.04
N LYS A 16 9.69 11.97 8.51
CA LYS A 16 9.75 13.30 9.14
C LYS A 16 8.51 14.11 8.81
N GLY A 17 8.15 15.07 9.66
CA GLY A 17 7.12 16.08 9.32
C GLY A 17 7.43 16.83 8.00
N THR A 18 8.71 16.97 7.67
CA THR A 18 9.21 17.60 6.44
C THR A 18 9.18 16.70 5.19
N ASP A 19 8.87 15.39 5.31
CA ASP A 19 8.87 14.44 4.20
C ASP A 19 7.64 14.67 3.30
N ALA A 20 7.82 15.50 2.26
CA ALA A 20 6.75 15.99 1.42
C ALA A 20 6.26 14.93 0.42
N ILE A 21 5.08 14.33 0.66
CA ILE A 21 4.57 13.23 -0.19
C ILE A 21 4.45 13.65 -1.66
N TYR A 22 4.15 14.92 -1.93
CA TYR A 22 4.00 15.45 -3.29
C TYR A 22 5.34 15.65 -4.05
N LEU A 23 6.48 15.41 -3.40
CA LEU A 23 7.79 15.27 -4.05
C LEU A 23 8.17 13.82 -4.33
N ALA A 24 7.32 12.84 -4.00
CA ALA A 24 7.60 11.42 -4.20
C ALA A 24 8.04 11.11 -5.64
N GLY A 25 9.15 10.38 -5.77
CA GLY A 25 9.68 9.93 -7.06
C GLY A 25 10.24 11.02 -7.99
N ARG A 26 10.20 12.31 -7.60
CA ARG A 26 10.75 13.43 -8.39
C ARG A 26 12.27 13.39 -8.37
N ASN A 27 12.89 13.53 -9.53
CA ASN A 27 14.35 13.63 -9.70
C ASN A 27 14.77 14.84 -10.55
N ASP A 28 13.82 15.71 -10.83
CA ASP A 28 13.92 16.93 -11.65
C ASP A 28 13.77 18.20 -10.80
N VAL A 29 13.69 18.06 -9.48
CA VAL A 29 13.53 19.15 -8.52
C VAL A 29 14.70 19.18 -7.56
N VAL A 30 15.16 20.38 -7.23
CA VAL A 30 16.10 20.62 -6.13
C VAL A 30 15.36 21.44 -5.08
N ILE A 31 15.31 20.95 -3.84
CA ILE A 31 14.70 21.68 -2.73
C ILE A 31 15.63 22.85 -2.38
N PRO A 32 15.18 24.11 -2.50
CA PRO A 32 16.01 25.25 -2.18
C PRO A 32 16.20 25.39 -0.66
N PRO A 33 17.24 26.09 -0.19
CA PRO A 33 17.39 26.43 1.23
C PRO A 33 16.11 27.06 1.82
N VAL A 34 15.83 26.83 3.11
CA VAL A 34 14.56 27.24 3.76
C VAL A 34 14.26 28.75 3.66
N ASN A 35 15.30 29.58 3.54
CA ASN A 35 15.18 31.03 3.40
C ASN A 35 14.99 31.54 1.95
N GLN A 36 14.70 30.67 0.99
CA GLN A 36 14.47 31.00 -0.43
C GLN A 36 13.06 30.57 -0.86
N PRO A 37 12.41 31.21 -1.84
CA PRO A 37 11.13 30.72 -2.33
C PRO A 37 11.30 29.33 -2.99
N PHE A 38 10.31 28.45 -2.79
CA PHE A 38 10.21 27.18 -3.52
C PHE A 38 9.07 27.27 -4.55
N SER A 39 9.39 27.04 -5.82
CA SER A 39 8.41 27.16 -6.92
C SER A 39 7.52 25.93 -7.10
N VAL A 40 7.88 24.80 -6.48
CA VAL A 40 7.16 23.53 -6.61
C VAL A 40 6.16 23.32 -5.47
N LEU A 41 6.54 23.67 -4.25
CA LEU A 41 5.70 23.62 -3.06
C LEU A 41 5.58 25.01 -2.47
N GLY A 42 4.39 25.39 -2.02
CA GLY A 42 4.22 26.62 -1.24
C GLY A 42 4.95 26.52 0.10
N ARG A 43 5.43 27.65 0.62
CA ARG A 43 5.95 27.77 1.98
C ARG A 43 4.99 28.57 2.85
N HIS A 44 5.00 28.32 4.15
CA HIS A 44 4.14 29.03 5.11
C HIS A 44 4.42 30.55 5.08
N SER A 45 3.40 31.34 5.41
CA SER A 45 3.55 32.80 5.52
C SER A 45 3.90 33.20 6.95
N GLY A 46 5.10 33.75 7.16
CA GLY A 46 5.56 34.26 8.46
C GLY A 46 6.69 33.42 9.03
N ASN A 47 7.35 33.93 10.06
CA ASN A 47 8.48 33.23 10.66
C ASN A 47 7.96 32.21 11.69
N THR A 48 8.38 30.97 11.57
CA THR A 48 8.20 29.95 12.61
C THR A 48 9.53 29.71 13.33
N PRO A 49 9.53 29.29 14.60
CA PRO A 49 10.79 29.08 15.32
C PRO A 49 11.66 27.95 14.73
N GLU A 50 11.04 26.98 14.05
CA GLU A 50 11.69 25.76 13.59
C GLU A 50 12.14 25.82 12.12
N GLU A 51 11.50 26.61 11.23
CA GLU A 51 11.79 26.77 9.78
C GLU A 51 12.70 25.66 9.22
N LEU A 52 12.12 24.48 9.01
CA LEU A 52 12.84 23.30 8.55
C LEU A 52 12.81 23.18 7.03
N GLN A 53 13.93 22.79 6.43
CA GLN A 53 13.93 22.52 5.00
C GLN A 53 13.16 21.22 4.70
N GLU A 54 12.31 21.25 3.69
CA GLU A 54 11.56 20.09 3.22
C GLU A 54 12.50 18.95 2.81
N SER A 55 12.03 17.72 2.90
CA SER A 55 12.76 16.53 2.47
C SER A 55 11.97 15.71 1.47
N PHE A 56 12.71 15.01 0.60
CA PHE A 56 12.10 13.99 -0.27
C PHE A 56 11.63 12.81 0.59
N PRO A 57 10.42 12.27 0.35
CA PRO A 57 9.90 11.15 1.10
C PRO A 57 10.73 9.90 0.84
N LYS A 58 10.87 9.06 1.87
CA LYS A 58 11.54 7.76 1.75
C LYS A 58 10.63 6.76 1.05
N PHE A 59 11.25 5.73 0.48
CA PHE A 59 10.51 4.63 -0.13
C PHE A 59 11.07 3.26 0.23
N ILE A 60 10.22 2.24 0.09
CA ILE A 60 10.62 0.84 0.00
C ILE A 60 10.34 0.31 -1.41
N ALA A 61 11.14 -0.66 -1.84
CA ALA A 61 10.85 -1.41 -3.06
C ALA A 61 9.64 -2.34 -2.82
N VAL A 62 8.74 -2.41 -3.79
CA VAL A 62 7.54 -3.24 -3.74
C VAL A 62 7.34 -3.96 -5.06
N SER A 63 6.48 -4.97 -5.07
CA SER A 63 6.01 -5.63 -6.29
C SER A 63 4.50 -5.47 -6.44
N SER A 64 4.02 -5.55 -7.68
CA SER A 64 2.58 -5.52 -7.97
C SER A 64 1.84 -6.62 -7.20
N GLY A 65 0.69 -6.27 -6.62
CA GLY A 65 -0.13 -7.17 -5.83
C GLY A 65 0.39 -7.46 -4.42
N GLN A 66 1.59 -6.97 -4.06
CA GLN A 66 2.11 -7.12 -2.70
C GLN A 66 1.20 -6.40 -1.71
N LYS A 67 0.94 -7.06 -0.59
CA LYS A 67 0.05 -6.58 0.47
C LYS A 67 0.87 -6.12 1.68
N PHE A 68 0.43 -5.04 2.31
CA PHE A 68 1.10 -4.43 3.45
C PHE A 68 0.12 -4.13 4.58
N THR A 69 0.57 -4.27 5.81
CA THR A 69 -0.01 -3.59 6.98
C THR A 69 1.01 -2.64 7.58
N PHE A 70 0.53 -1.60 8.24
CA PHE A 70 1.37 -0.60 8.89
C PHE A 70 1.10 -0.57 10.38
N HIS A 71 2.12 -0.21 11.13
CA HIS A 71 1.99 0.31 12.48
C HIS A 71 2.83 1.58 12.55
N ALA A 72 2.18 2.73 12.66
CA ALA A 72 2.85 4.01 12.78
C ALA A 72 2.61 4.59 14.18
N ALA A 73 3.66 5.16 14.76
CA ALA A 73 3.62 5.84 16.04
C ALA A 73 4.57 7.04 16.05
N GLY A 74 4.46 7.89 17.06
CA GLY A 74 5.18 9.17 17.13
C GLY A 74 4.21 10.32 16.91
N CYS A 75 4.74 11.47 16.54
CA CYS A 75 3.91 12.62 16.23
C CYS A 75 4.58 13.56 15.23
N VAL A 76 3.77 14.40 14.60
CA VAL A 76 4.19 15.55 13.79
C VAL A 76 3.37 16.75 14.24
N ASP A 77 4.00 17.89 14.49
CA ASP A 77 3.29 19.17 14.52
C ASP A 77 3.37 19.78 13.11
N TYR A 78 2.21 20.06 12.54
CA TYR A 78 2.06 20.64 11.20
C TYR A 78 1.45 22.05 11.23
N PHE A 79 1.42 22.65 12.42
CA PHE A 79 0.96 24.03 12.63
C PHE A 79 2.00 24.80 13.43
N ASN A 80 2.98 25.38 12.74
CA ASN A 80 4.04 26.21 13.35
C ASN A 80 4.99 25.50 14.33
N GLY A 81 5.16 24.17 14.21
CA GLY A 81 6.27 23.44 14.85
C GLY A 81 6.38 23.54 16.38
N PHE A 82 5.28 23.76 17.12
CA PHE A 82 5.33 23.95 18.57
C PHE A 82 5.54 22.66 19.40
N GLY A 83 5.86 21.54 18.76
CA GLY A 83 6.62 20.47 19.39
C GLY A 83 5.83 19.22 19.74
N CYS A 84 6.38 18.11 19.26
CA CYS A 84 6.18 16.76 19.74
C CYS A 84 6.80 16.49 21.13
N PRO A 85 6.15 15.74 22.05
CA PRO A 85 4.83 15.13 21.97
C PRO A 85 3.68 15.97 22.56
N SER A 86 3.96 17.16 23.11
CA SER A 86 2.96 17.94 23.84
C SER A 86 1.90 18.62 22.96
N ARG A 87 2.23 18.89 21.70
CA ARG A 87 1.37 19.61 20.74
C ARG A 87 1.29 18.94 19.35
N GLY A 88 2.11 17.92 19.11
CA GLY A 88 2.07 17.15 17.88
C GLY A 88 0.85 16.23 17.77
N TYR A 89 0.51 15.90 16.53
CA TYR A 89 -0.58 15.02 16.15
C TYR A 89 -0.07 13.61 15.91
N SER A 90 -0.93 12.61 16.18
CA SER A 90 -0.62 11.22 15.88
C SER A 90 -0.58 10.99 14.36
N PRO A 91 -0.18 9.79 13.89
CA PRO A 91 -0.26 9.45 12.47
C PRO A 91 -1.64 9.64 11.83
N ASP A 92 -2.73 9.65 12.60
CA ASP A 92 -4.08 9.89 12.08
C ASP A 92 -4.37 11.37 11.76
N GLY A 93 -3.52 12.31 12.21
CA GLY A 93 -3.72 13.74 12.00
C GLY A 93 -4.70 14.38 12.98
N ASN A 94 -5.45 15.39 12.55
CA ASN A 94 -6.47 16.09 13.37
C ASN A 94 -7.81 15.34 13.56
N GLY A 95 -8.00 14.15 13.00
CA GLY A 95 -9.27 13.41 13.10
C GLY A 95 -9.68 12.77 11.78
N ASP A 96 -10.92 12.99 11.32
CA ASP A 96 -11.48 12.31 10.14
C ASP A 96 -11.54 13.19 8.86
N SER A 97 -11.19 14.48 8.95
CA SER A 97 -11.26 15.43 7.83
C SER A 97 -10.48 16.72 8.10
N GLY A 98 -10.18 17.49 7.06
CA GLY A 98 -9.71 18.88 7.18
C GLY A 98 -8.96 19.36 5.94
N SER A 99 -8.31 18.45 5.22
CA SER A 99 -7.61 18.75 3.97
C SER A 99 -8.47 18.57 2.72
N ASN A 100 -8.24 19.44 1.75
CA ASN A 100 -8.71 19.36 0.36
C ASN A 100 -7.58 19.83 -0.58
N LEU A 101 -6.59 18.97 -0.76
CA LEU A 101 -5.37 19.28 -1.50
C LEU A 101 -5.50 18.92 -2.97
N SER A 102 -4.99 19.80 -3.84
CA SER A 102 -4.90 19.58 -5.27
C SER A 102 -3.75 18.65 -5.64
N ASN A 103 -3.81 18.07 -6.83
CA ASN A 103 -2.71 17.26 -7.38
C ASN A 103 -1.44 18.08 -7.62
N LEU A 104 -0.30 17.40 -7.70
CA LEU A 104 0.98 18.00 -8.11
C LEU A 104 1.80 17.00 -8.94
N ALA A 105 2.16 17.38 -10.17
CA ALA A 105 3.15 16.68 -11.00
C ALA A 105 2.97 15.14 -11.06
N GLY A 106 1.76 14.68 -11.39
CA GLY A 106 1.43 13.26 -11.53
C GLY A 106 1.08 12.53 -10.23
N ILE A 107 1.18 13.22 -9.09
CA ILE A 107 0.65 12.75 -7.80
C ILE A 107 -0.76 13.32 -7.62
N SER A 108 -1.75 12.48 -7.28
CA SER A 108 -3.13 12.92 -7.06
C SER A 108 -3.24 13.93 -5.93
N GLY A 109 -4.37 14.62 -5.85
CA GLY A 109 -4.72 15.35 -4.63
C GLY A 109 -5.05 14.40 -3.48
N TYR A 110 -5.45 14.99 -2.36
CA TYR A 110 -5.84 14.28 -1.14
C TYR A 110 -6.96 15.04 -0.42
N ILE A 111 -8.05 14.33 -0.09
CA ILE A 111 -9.13 14.86 0.75
C ILE A 111 -9.24 13.96 1.98
N GLY A 112 -9.02 14.49 3.18
CA GLY A 112 -8.97 13.69 4.41
C GLY A 112 -8.39 14.45 5.60
N PRO A 113 -7.94 13.75 6.66
CA PRO A 113 -7.33 14.37 7.84
C PRO A 113 -6.04 15.16 7.54
N GLU A 114 -5.87 16.29 8.21
CA GLU A 114 -4.69 17.16 8.11
C GLU A 114 -3.48 16.55 8.79
N GLY A 115 -2.30 16.71 8.19
CA GLY A 115 -1.02 16.25 8.75
C GLY A 115 -0.93 14.73 8.98
N SER A 116 -1.83 13.97 8.36
CA SER A 116 -1.87 12.52 8.50
C SER A 116 -0.71 11.84 7.78
N PHE A 117 -0.35 10.66 8.29
CA PHE A 117 0.59 9.76 7.62
C PHE A 117 -0.06 9.15 6.37
N VAL A 118 0.58 9.37 5.22
CA VAL A 118 0.08 8.96 3.91
C VAL A 118 1.13 8.18 3.11
N GLY A 119 0.65 7.48 2.10
CA GLY A 119 1.49 6.78 1.12
C GLY A 119 1.11 7.09 -0.32
N VAL A 120 2.03 6.78 -1.24
CA VAL A 120 1.77 6.75 -2.68
C VAL A 120 2.61 5.65 -3.34
N PHE A 121 1.96 4.81 -4.15
CA PHE A 121 2.66 3.81 -4.97
C PHE A 121 3.12 4.43 -6.29
N LEU A 122 4.35 4.15 -6.70
CA LEU A 122 4.93 4.62 -7.95
C LEU A 122 5.67 3.51 -8.71
N THR A 123 5.87 3.76 -10.00
CA THR A 123 6.83 3.04 -10.84
C THR A 123 8.23 3.68 -10.67
N ASP A 124 9.23 3.25 -11.45
CA ASP A 124 10.56 3.89 -11.45
C ASP A 124 10.61 5.22 -12.22
N ASN A 125 9.60 5.51 -13.03
CA ASN A 125 9.54 6.74 -13.80
C ASN A 125 9.30 7.95 -12.89
N ASN A 126 9.79 9.12 -13.32
CA ASN A 126 9.45 10.38 -12.66
C ASN A 126 7.96 10.69 -12.86
N PRO A 127 7.16 10.87 -11.79
CA PRO A 127 5.71 11.07 -11.91
C PRO A 127 5.33 12.37 -12.61
N ALA A 128 6.21 13.38 -12.68
CA ALA A 128 5.93 14.64 -13.37
C ALA A 128 5.63 14.49 -14.86
N SER A 129 5.98 13.34 -15.45
CA SER A 129 5.67 12.98 -16.84
C SER A 129 4.30 12.32 -17.03
N SER A 130 3.55 12.10 -15.94
CA SER A 130 2.27 11.40 -15.92
C SER A 130 1.11 12.32 -15.58
N LEU A 131 -0.09 11.96 -16.03
CA LEU A 131 -1.32 12.59 -15.54
C LEU A 131 -1.62 12.05 -14.13
N PRO A 132 -2.03 12.91 -13.18
CA PRO A 132 -2.39 12.47 -11.83
C PRO A 132 -3.69 11.65 -11.86
N PRO A 133 -3.79 10.58 -11.07
CA PRO A 133 -5.04 9.83 -10.93
C PRO A 133 -6.07 10.63 -10.12
N SER A 134 -7.30 10.10 -10.01
CA SER A 134 -8.37 10.75 -9.25
C SER A 134 -8.00 10.87 -7.76
N THR A 135 -8.36 12.00 -7.14
CA THR A 135 -8.18 12.22 -5.70
C THR A 135 -9.06 11.25 -4.88
N LEU A 136 -8.46 10.57 -3.90
CA LEU A 136 -9.20 9.81 -2.89
C LEU A 136 -9.79 10.76 -1.84
N ASN A 137 -11.00 10.45 -1.38
CA ASN A 137 -11.73 11.23 -0.38
C ASN A 137 -12.06 10.37 0.84
N PHE A 138 -11.31 10.61 1.92
CA PHE A 138 -11.37 9.94 3.22
C PHE A 138 -12.26 10.67 4.24
N THR A 139 -13.03 11.69 3.84
CA THR A 139 -14.04 12.28 4.73
C THR A 139 -15.08 11.23 5.13
N PRO A 140 -15.75 11.38 6.30
CA PRO A 140 -16.79 10.45 6.75
C PRO A 140 -17.96 10.25 5.78
N ALA A 141 -18.22 11.23 4.90
CA ALA A 141 -19.28 11.16 3.89
C ALA A 141 -18.90 10.34 2.64
N SER A 142 -17.65 9.90 2.53
CA SER A 142 -17.09 9.19 1.38
C SER A 142 -16.48 7.85 1.83
N LEU A 143 -15.18 7.62 1.61
CA LEU A 143 -14.52 6.37 1.97
C LEU A 143 -14.35 6.25 3.50
N GLY A 144 -14.16 7.38 4.19
CA GLY A 144 -13.75 7.40 5.59
C GLY A 144 -12.33 6.85 5.80
N ILE A 145 -11.86 6.90 7.04
CA ILE A 145 -10.56 6.32 7.43
C ILE A 145 -10.66 4.89 7.98
N ASN A 146 -11.87 4.37 8.18
CA ASN A 146 -12.13 3.08 8.84
C ASN A 146 -12.37 1.91 7.86
N PHE A 147 -11.54 1.79 6.81
CA PHE A 147 -11.63 0.72 5.81
C PHE A 147 -10.75 -0.49 6.20
N LEU A 148 -11.09 -1.69 5.73
CA LEU A 148 -10.28 -2.90 5.97
C LEU A 148 -9.17 -3.09 4.94
N SER A 149 -9.41 -2.67 3.70
CA SER A 149 -8.43 -2.82 2.63
C SER A 149 -8.56 -1.73 1.58
N LEU A 150 -7.43 -1.34 0.99
CA LEU A 150 -7.37 -0.36 -0.09
C LEU A 150 -6.39 -0.80 -1.18
N SER A 151 -6.76 -0.59 -2.44
CA SER A 151 -5.90 -0.80 -3.61
C SER A 151 -5.78 0.51 -4.39
N PRO A 152 -4.83 1.40 -4.00
CA PRO A 152 -4.62 2.67 -4.68
C PRO A 152 -4.10 2.48 -6.10
N GLU A 153 -4.28 3.48 -6.97
CA GLU A 153 -3.63 3.56 -8.28
C GLU A 153 -2.17 4.06 -8.17
N ILE A 154 -1.40 3.91 -9.25
CA ILE A 154 -0.06 4.53 -9.35
C ILE A 154 -0.20 6.05 -9.30
N GLY A 155 0.52 6.69 -8.39
CA GLY A 155 0.47 8.15 -8.19
C GLY A 155 -0.69 8.61 -7.32
N GLN A 156 -1.52 7.70 -6.79
CA GLN A 156 -2.66 8.05 -5.96
C GLN A 156 -2.26 8.11 -4.48
N VAL A 157 -2.39 9.28 -3.87
CA VAL A 157 -2.14 9.49 -2.44
C VAL A 157 -3.26 8.83 -1.64
N PHE A 158 -2.90 8.08 -0.61
CA PHE A 158 -3.85 7.41 0.28
C PHE A 158 -3.49 7.58 1.76
N PHE A 159 -4.53 7.68 2.60
CA PHE A 159 -4.41 7.69 4.05
C PHE A 159 -3.88 6.34 4.56
N ILE A 160 -2.90 6.38 5.44
CA ILE A 160 -2.41 5.22 6.20
C ILE A 160 -2.77 5.36 7.68
N GLY A 161 -2.60 6.57 8.24
CA GLY A 161 -2.84 6.81 9.64
C GLY A 161 -1.91 5.97 10.52
N ASN A 162 -2.42 5.53 11.66
CA ASN A 162 -1.74 4.58 12.54
C ASN A 162 -1.67 3.14 11.95
N GLY A 163 -2.39 2.88 10.84
CA GLY A 163 -2.44 1.60 10.13
C GLY A 163 -3.53 0.63 10.60
N VAL A 164 -4.43 1.05 11.49
CA VAL A 164 -5.55 0.24 12.00
C VAL A 164 -6.88 0.98 11.90
N THR A 165 -7.97 0.22 11.84
CA THR A 165 -9.34 0.72 12.03
C THR A 165 -9.57 1.18 13.48
N ASN A 166 -10.70 1.83 13.72
CA ASN A 166 -11.13 2.30 15.06
C ASN A 166 -11.29 1.16 16.08
N ASP A 167 -11.47 -0.09 15.62
CA ASP A 167 -11.53 -1.29 16.46
C ASP A 167 -10.18 -2.03 16.57
N ASN A 168 -9.08 -1.39 16.14
CA ASN A 168 -7.70 -1.90 16.11
C ASN A 168 -7.47 -3.08 15.15
N THR A 169 -8.30 -3.23 14.12
CA THR A 169 -8.06 -4.21 13.04
C THR A 169 -7.03 -3.64 12.06
N PRO A 170 -5.94 -4.36 11.74
CA PRO A 170 -4.98 -3.91 10.74
C PRO A 170 -5.61 -3.65 9.37
N GLN A 171 -5.31 -2.50 8.79
CA GLN A 171 -5.72 -2.16 7.43
C GLN A 171 -4.72 -2.74 6.42
N VAL A 172 -5.23 -3.29 5.32
CA VAL A 172 -4.41 -3.92 4.29
C VAL A 172 -4.33 -3.06 3.03
N PHE A 173 -3.12 -2.70 2.63
CA PHE A 173 -2.85 -1.92 1.44
C PHE A 173 -2.25 -2.80 0.35
N ILE A 174 -2.79 -2.71 -0.87
CA ILE A 174 -2.41 -3.56 -2.00
C ILE A 174 -1.69 -2.72 -3.05
N ALA A 175 -0.45 -3.07 -3.36
CA ALA A 175 0.30 -2.40 -4.41
C ALA A 175 -0.38 -2.62 -5.79
N PRO A 176 -0.64 -1.55 -6.57
CA PRO A 176 -1.26 -1.68 -7.88
C PRO A 176 -0.34 -2.36 -8.91
N PRO A 177 -0.90 -2.85 -10.03
CA PRO A 177 -0.13 -3.29 -11.18
C PRO A 177 0.91 -2.24 -11.62
N GLY A 178 2.14 -2.68 -11.85
CA GLY A 178 3.28 -1.84 -12.24
C GLY A 178 4.00 -1.14 -11.08
N ALA A 179 3.51 -1.20 -9.85
CA ALA A 179 4.19 -0.58 -8.72
C ALA A 179 5.56 -1.23 -8.46
N THR A 180 6.58 -0.39 -8.30
CA THR A 180 7.95 -0.79 -7.93
C THR A 180 8.42 -0.11 -6.65
N ARG A 181 7.78 0.99 -6.25
CA ARG A 181 8.12 1.78 -5.07
C ARG A 181 6.88 2.19 -4.29
N LEU A 182 6.96 2.15 -2.96
CA LEU A 182 6.00 2.78 -2.06
C LEU A 182 6.69 3.92 -1.32
N PHE A 183 6.24 5.15 -1.55
CA PHE A 183 6.71 6.35 -0.85
C PHE A 183 5.82 6.66 0.34
N LEU A 184 6.43 7.20 1.39
CA LEU A 184 5.81 7.47 2.69
C LEU A 184 6.16 8.89 3.15
N GLY A 185 5.17 9.64 3.62
CA GLY A 185 5.32 11.05 3.94
C GLY A 185 4.05 11.64 4.55
N ILE A 186 3.97 12.97 4.53
CA ILE A 186 2.82 13.75 5.00
C ILE A 186 2.12 14.41 3.82
N ALA A 187 0.79 14.46 3.84
CA ALA A 187 0.00 15.29 2.94
C ALA A 187 -0.28 16.64 3.61
N ASP A 188 0.38 17.69 3.13
CA ASP A 188 0.29 19.02 3.71
C ASP A 188 0.06 20.09 2.64
N GLY A 189 -0.52 21.21 3.03
CA GLY A 189 -0.71 22.34 2.13
C GLY A 189 -1.36 23.58 2.74
N GLY A 190 -1.35 24.62 1.90
CA GLY A 190 -1.89 25.93 2.21
C GLY A 190 -0.84 26.89 2.77
N SER A 191 -0.69 28.06 2.15
CA SER A 191 0.21 29.12 2.62
C SER A 191 -0.37 29.94 3.80
N LEU A 192 -1.60 29.64 4.25
CA LEU A 192 -2.36 30.38 5.26
C LEU A 192 -3.08 29.46 6.28
N GLY A 193 -2.62 28.21 6.45
CA GLY A 193 -3.13 27.28 7.47
C GLY A 193 -4.52 26.68 7.20
N ALA A 194 -4.97 26.63 5.94
CA ALA A 194 -6.31 26.16 5.59
C ALA A 194 -6.36 24.75 4.98
N PHE A 195 -5.22 24.07 4.78
CA PHE A 195 -5.14 22.71 4.19
C PHE A 195 -5.96 22.52 2.89
N ASP A 196 -6.15 23.61 2.14
CA ASP A 196 -6.99 23.67 0.94
C ASP A 196 -6.20 24.24 -0.24
N GLY A 197 -6.33 23.60 -1.40
CA GLY A 197 -5.62 23.98 -2.62
C GLY A 197 -4.23 23.33 -2.76
N ALA A 198 -3.23 24.13 -3.14
CA ALA A 198 -1.92 23.59 -3.52
C ALA A 198 -1.14 22.98 -2.33
N PRO A 199 -0.45 21.85 -2.52
CA PRO A 199 0.46 21.30 -1.52
C PRO A 199 1.61 22.25 -1.15
N GLY A 200 2.09 22.14 0.08
CA GLY A 200 3.10 23.05 0.63
C GLY A 200 3.14 23.04 2.16
N ALA A 201 3.72 24.09 2.75
CA ALA A 201 3.82 24.30 4.20
C ALA A 201 4.42 23.11 4.95
N TYR A 202 5.44 22.49 4.35
CA TYR A 202 6.21 21.45 5.02
C TYR A 202 7.34 22.03 5.87
N ASP A 203 7.62 23.32 5.68
CA ASP A 203 8.75 24.02 6.27
C ASP A 203 8.46 24.58 7.67
N ASP A 204 7.21 24.56 8.11
CA ASP A 204 6.78 24.76 9.50
C ASP A 204 6.40 23.46 10.22
N ASN A 205 6.68 22.31 9.60
CA ASN A 205 6.44 21.01 10.21
C ASN A 205 7.63 20.55 11.05
N ASP A 206 7.36 19.92 12.19
CA ASP A 206 8.36 19.27 13.02
C ASP A 206 7.98 17.82 13.39
N GLY A 207 8.86 17.15 14.14
CA GLY A 207 8.61 15.79 14.60
C GLY A 207 8.78 14.71 13.53
N GLU A 208 8.42 13.49 13.91
CA GLU A 208 8.56 12.30 13.08
C GLU A 208 7.63 11.16 13.53
N PHE A 209 7.27 10.34 12.54
CA PHE A 209 6.67 9.05 12.76
C PHE A 209 7.71 7.94 12.61
N ILE A 210 7.64 6.95 13.50
CA ILE A 210 8.32 5.67 13.38
C ILE A 210 7.30 4.67 12.84
N VAL A 211 7.62 4.07 11.69
CA VAL A 211 6.71 3.24 10.92
C VAL A 211 7.29 1.85 10.77
N ASP A 212 6.53 0.85 11.20
CA ASP A 212 6.76 -0.56 10.91
C ASP A 212 5.87 -0.98 9.74
N ILE A 213 6.49 -1.46 8.66
CA ILE A 213 5.83 -1.88 7.42
C ILE A 213 5.95 -3.38 7.31
N ASN A 214 4.83 -4.09 7.34
CA ASN A 214 4.82 -5.54 7.33
C ASN A 214 4.24 -6.06 6.03
N SER A 215 5.03 -6.82 5.27
CA SER A 215 4.50 -7.55 4.11
C SER A 215 3.58 -8.66 4.60
N VAL A 216 2.37 -8.72 4.06
CA VAL A 216 1.41 -9.80 4.33
C VAL A 216 1.72 -10.93 3.34
N PRO A 217 2.16 -12.12 3.81
CA PRO A 217 2.41 -13.24 2.92
C PRO A 217 1.12 -13.63 2.20
N GLU A 218 1.18 -13.85 0.89
CA GLU A 218 0.08 -14.52 0.21
C GLU A 218 -0.09 -15.93 0.80
N PRO A 219 -1.33 -16.42 1.01
CA PRO A 219 -1.52 -17.79 1.42
C PRO A 219 -0.85 -18.70 0.40
N LEU A 220 0.02 -19.60 0.89
CA LEU A 220 0.72 -20.55 0.04
C LEU A 220 -0.30 -21.26 -0.85
N THR A 221 -0.16 -21.12 -2.17
CA THR A 221 -0.89 -21.97 -3.10
C THR A 221 -0.31 -23.36 -2.98
N ILE A 222 -0.85 -24.18 -2.07
CA ILE A 222 -0.55 -25.61 -2.09
C ILE A 222 -1.11 -26.09 -3.42
N LEU A 223 -0.21 -26.42 -4.36
CA LEU A 223 -0.58 -27.24 -5.51
C LEU A 223 -1.13 -28.53 -4.91
N ALA A 224 -2.46 -28.63 -4.81
CA ALA A 224 -3.09 -29.88 -4.47
C ALA A 224 -2.52 -30.91 -5.45
N PRO A 225 -1.98 -32.05 -4.98
CA PRO A 225 -1.51 -33.06 -5.91
C PRO A 225 -2.71 -33.42 -6.79
N LEU A 226 -2.60 -33.19 -8.10
CA LEU A 226 -3.55 -33.76 -9.04
C LEU A 226 -3.46 -35.27 -8.86
N THR A 227 -4.34 -35.84 -8.04
CA THR A 227 -4.64 -37.26 -8.09
C THR A 227 -5.32 -37.50 -9.43
N ILE A 228 -4.51 -37.80 -10.44
CA ILE A 228 -4.98 -38.43 -11.67
C ILE A 228 -5.44 -39.83 -11.28
N LEU A 229 -6.66 -39.93 -10.75
CA LEU A 229 -7.37 -41.20 -10.73
C LEU A 229 -7.92 -41.43 -12.15
N LYS A 230 -7.05 -41.89 -13.06
CA LYS A 230 -7.49 -42.53 -14.30
C LYS A 230 -8.04 -43.91 -13.95
N LEU A 231 -9.26 -43.94 -13.43
CA LEU A 231 -10.11 -45.12 -13.52
C LEU A 231 -11.12 -44.85 -14.63
N LEU A 232 -10.71 -45.10 -15.89
CA LEU A 232 -11.69 -45.28 -16.96
C LEU A 232 -11.82 -46.77 -17.23
N ILE A 233 -12.85 -47.34 -16.59
CA ILE A 233 -13.54 -48.54 -17.00
C ILE A 233 -13.95 -48.34 -18.46
N ILE A 234 -13.36 -49.08 -19.39
CA ILE A 234 -13.91 -49.21 -20.74
C ILE A 234 -14.62 -50.58 -20.80
N PHE A 235 -15.94 -50.55 -20.60
CA PHE A 235 -16.84 -51.58 -21.08
C PHE A 235 -17.60 -51.06 -22.29
N GLY A 236 -17.52 -51.79 -23.42
CA GLY A 236 -18.39 -51.67 -24.61
C GLY A 236 -18.03 -50.51 -25.55
N PHE A 237 -17.76 -50.69 -26.84
CA PHE A 237 -18.36 -51.60 -27.83
C PHE A 237 -17.54 -51.58 -29.14
N ALA A 238 -17.54 -52.71 -29.85
CA ALA A 238 -17.30 -52.89 -31.30
C ALA A 238 -15.91 -52.59 -31.92
N THR A 239 -15.17 -53.66 -32.21
CA THR A 239 -14.89 -54.01 -33.63
C THR A 239 -14.53 -55.49 -33.76
N VAL A 240 -15.16 -56.12 -34.76
CA VAL A 240 -14.99 -57.50 -35.20
C VAL A 240 -13.64 -57.65 -35.89
N LEU A 241 -12.79 -58.59 -35.44
CA LEU A 241 -11.96 -59.49 -36.27
C LEU A 241 -10.90 -60.23 -35.42
N GLY A 242 -11.07 -61.55 -35.30
CA GLY A 242 -9.98 -62.52 -35.35
C GLY A 242 -9.14 -62.79 -34.10
N PHE A 243 -8.98 -64.09 -33.80
CA PHE A 243 -7.95 -64.70 -32.94
C PHE A 243 -8.18 -64.75 -31.42
N GLY A 244 -9.05 -65.70 -31.06
CA GLY A 244 -8.74 -66.83 -30.17
C GLY A 244 -7.88 -66.64 -28.93
N LEU A 245 -8.51 -66.77 -27.75
CA LEU A 245 -8.09 -67.79 -26.78
C LEU A 245 -9.27 -68.13 -25.85
N LEU A 246 -9.51 -69.43 -25.74
CA LEU A 246 -10.60 -70.08 -25.04
C LEU A 246 -10.20 -70.34 -23.59
N LEU A 247 -10.79 -69.67 -22.61
CA LEU A 247 -10.74 -70.10 -21.20
C LEU A 247 -12.11 -69.90 -20.56
N LYS A 248 -12.86 -70.99 -20.46
CA LYS A 248 -14.10 -71.11 -19.69
C LYS A 248 -13.82 -72.12 -18.59
N LEU A 249 -13.59 -71.65 -17.37
CA LEU A 249 -13.49 -72.49 -16.18
C LEU A 249 -14.87 -72.62 -15.54
N GLU A 250 -15.27 -73.89 -15.38
CA GLU A 250 -16.22 -74.43 -14.41
C GLU A 250 -17.71 -74.02 -14.56
N GLN A 251 -18.72 -74.86 -14.34
CA GLN A 251 -18.80 -76.16 -13.68
C GLN A 251 -20.18 -76.75 -14.03
N THR A 252 -20.29 -78.06 -14.30
CA THR A 252 -21.53 -78.80 -14.00
C THR A 252 -21.26 -80.29 -13.82
N ARG A 253 -21.35 -80.72 -12.55
CA ARG A 253 -22.02 -81.93 -12.02
C ARG A 253 -22.09 -83.17 -12.92
N SER A 254 -21.73 -84.33 -12.34
CA SER A 254 -22.70 -85.37 -11.90
C SER A 254 -22.23 -86.83 -12.12
N LYS A 255 -22.18 -87.57 -10.99
CA LYS A 255 -22.50 -89.01 -10.79
C LYS A 255 -21.47 -90.10 -11.10
N ASN A 256 -20.98 -90.69 -9.99
CA ASN A 256 -20.91 -92.11 -9.63
C ASN A 256 -21.13 -93.18 -10.71
N LYS A 257 -20.22 -94.17 -10.76
CA LYS A 257 -20.51 -95.58 -10.43
C LYS A 257 -19.22 -96.42 -10.39
N PHE A 258 -19.10 -97.19 -9.30
CA PHE A 258 -18.31 -98.42 -9.06
C PHE A 258 -16.86 -98.49 -9.51
#